data_AF-A0A011UII3-F1
#
_entry.id   AF-A0A011UII3-F1
#
_cell.length_a   1.000
_cell.length_b   1.000
_cell.length_c   1.000
_cell.angle_alpha   90.00
_cell.angle_beta   90.00
_cell.angle_gamma   90.00
#
_symmetry.space_group_name_H-M   'P 1'
#
loop_
_entity.id
_entity.type
_entity.pdbx_description
1 polymer ?
#
loop_
_entity_poly.entity_id
_entity_poly.type
_entity_poly.pdbx_seq_one_letter_code
_entity_poly.pdbx_strand_id
1 'polypeptide(L)'
;MANPHPPGPDDHRPLDPLNPVPPHSASDPRLDPPPPPRGGGSAWIIALIVVVLALVAYYIFAGGQQPATEAPPPPAATEEPAPAPAEPAPAEPAPAEPAPAPAEPAPAPAPAEPAPTESAPAPAEPAPAEPAPAEPAPEQPAN
;
A
#
# COMPACT_ATOMS: atom_id res chain seq x y z
N MET A 1 -13.82 58.66 7.79
CA MET A 1 -13.46 57.28 7.42
C MET A 1 -13.52 57.21 5.91
N ALA A 2 -12.38 57.13 5.24
CA ALA A 2 -12.32 57.15 3.78
C ALA A 2 -12.76 55.79 3.23
N ASN A 3 -13.71 55.78 2.29
CA ASN A 3 -14.13 54.58 1.57
C ASN A 3 -12.96 54.09 0.69
N PRO A 4 -12.60 52.78 0.72
CA PRO A 4 -11.59 52.26 -0.17
C PRO A 4 -12.12 52.33 -1.61
N HIS A 5 -11.48 53.13 -2.44
CA HIS A 5 -11.74 53.17 -3.86
C HIS A 5 -11.38 51.79 -4.45
N PRO A 6 -12.29 51.12 -5.19
CA PRO A 6 -11.95 49.89 -5.88
C PRO A 6 -10.78 50.17 -6.84
N PRO A 7 -9.81 49.25 -6.99
CA PRO A 7 -8.67 49.46 -7.88
C PRO A 7 -9.20 49.68 -9.30
N GLY A 8 -8.99 50.88 -9.83
CA GLY A 8 -9.28 51.20 -11.21
C GLY A 8 -8.30 50.48 -12.14
N PRO A 9 -8.59 50.40 -13.44
CA PRO A 9 -7.68 49.82 -14.43
C PRO A 9 -6.32 50.56 -14.52
N ASP A 10 -6.24 51.78 -13.98
CA ASP A 10 -5.03 52.59 -13.90
C ASP A 10 -4.33 52.51 -12.52
N ASP A 11 -4.70 51.56 -11.66
CA ASP A 11 -4.08 51.41 -10.34
C ASP A 11 -2.70 50.74 -10.48
N HIS A 12 -1.63 51.54 -10.37
CA HIS A 12 -0.24 51.09 -10.48
C HIS A 12 0.33 50.48 -9.19
N ARG A 13 -0.43 50.52 -8.09
CA ARG A 13 -0.03 49.91 -6.79
C ARG A 13 0.36 48.43 -6.85
N PRO A 14 -0.24 47.56 -7.70
CA PRO A 14 0.17 46.16 -7.81
C PRO A 14 1.58 46.00 -8.42
N LEU A 15 2.07 47.03 -9.11
CA LEU A 15 3.36 47.05 -9.79
C LEU A 15 4.40 47.91 -9.05
N ASP A 16 4.03 48.53 -7.92
CA ASP A 16 4.90 49.39 -7.13
C ASP A 16 5.85 48.54 -6.26
N PRO A 17 7.18 48.58 -6.50
CA PRO A 17 8.16 47.79 -5.75
C PRO A 17 8.34 48.27 -4.31
N LEU A 18 7.95 49.50 -3.98
CA LEU A 18 8.05 50.07 -2.64
C LEU A 18 6.83 49.75 -1.77
N ASN A 19 5.74 49.28 -2.38
CA ASN A 19 4.52 48.89 -1.68
C ASN A 19 3.86 47.66 -2.34
N PRO A 20 4.48 46.48 -2.24
CA PRO A 20 3.95 45.28 -2.87
C PRO A 20 2.61 44.89 -2.26
N VAL A 21 1.60 44.71 -3.11
CA VAL A 21 0.33 44.10 -2.69
C VAL A 21 0.61 42.63 -2.38
N PRO A 22 0.30 42.13 -1.17
CA PRO A 22 0.44 40.71 -0.87
C PRO A 22 -0.38 39.91 -1.88
N PRO A 23 0.15 38.84 -2.49
CA PRO A 23 -0.68 37.95 -3.31
C PRO A 23 -1.86 37.53 -2.43
N HIS A 24 -3.07 37.52 -3.01
CA HIS A 24 -4.25 36.96 -2.34
C HIS A 24 -3.88 35.53 -1.98
N SER A 25 -3.45 35.37 -0.73
CA SER A 25 -2.80 34.16 -0.29
C SER A 25 -3.90 33.11 -0.27
N ALA A 26 -3.66 31.97 -0.91
CA ALA A 26 -4.40 30.74 -0.71
C ALA A 26 -4.20 30.19 0.73
N SER A 27 -4.24 31.09 1.71
CA SER A 27 -3.96 30.90 3.12
C SER A 27 -4.79 31.86 3.97
N ASP A 28 -5.85 32.46 3.41
CA ASP A 28 -6.87 33.14 4.21
C ASP A 28 -7.68 32.07 4.96
N PRO A 29 -7.49 31.90 6.28
CA PRO A 29 -8.19 30.88 7.04
C PRO A 29 -9.69 31.14 7.12
N ARG A 30 -10.17 32.32 6.70
CA ARG A 30 -11.60 32.61 6.58
C ARG A 30 -12.23 32.06 5.30
N LEU A 31 -11.43 31.74 4.29
CA LEU A 31 -11.87 31.25 2.99
C LEU A 31 -11.64 29.75 2.81
N ASP A 32 -10.84 29.12 3.68
CA ASP A 32 -10.60 27.68 3.64
C ASP A 32 -11.72 26.89 4.35
N PRO A 33 -12.36 25.90 3.69
CA PRO A 33 -13.23 24.96 4.39
C PRO A 33 -12.41 24.13 5.41
N PRO A 34 -13.02 23.73 6.55
CA PRO A 34 -12.31 22.91 7.52
C PRO A 34 -11.81 21.62 6.86
N PRO A 35 -10.60 21.13 7.22
CA PRO A 35 -10.08 19.89 6.66
C PRO A 35 -11.06 18.73 6.95
N PRO A 36 -11.25 17.80 6.00
CA PRO A 36 -12.07 16.62 6.25
C PRO A 36 -11.46 15.83 7.42
N PRO A 37 -12.28 15.20 8.27
CA PRO A 37 -11.76 14.46 9.42
C PRO A 37 -10.78 13.37 8.94
N ARG A 38 -9.50 13.56 9.22
CA ARG A 38 -8.46 12.52 9.09
C ARG A 38 -8.68 11.49 10.20
N GLY A 39 -9.69 10.66 10.03
CA GLY A 39 -10.11 9.64 10.99
C GLY A 39 -10.26 8.26 10.35
N GLY A 40 -9.44 7.92 9.36
CA GLY A 40 -9.69 6.76 8.49
C GLY A 40 -9.28 5.39 9.05
N GLY A 41 -8.55 5.31 10.16
CA GLY A 41 -8.08 4.02 10.69
C GLY A 41 -8.31 3.86 12.18
N SER A 42 -7.78 4.78 12.99
CA SER A 42 -7.88 4.69 14.45
C SER A 42 -9.30 4.89 14.97
N ALA A 43 -10.06 5.86 14.44
CA ALA A 43 -11.43 6.10 14.89
C ALA A 43 -12.37 4.90 14.60
N TRP A 44 -12.15 4.21 13.47
CA TRP A 44 -12.92 3.02 13.12
C TRP A 44 -12.55 1.80 13.99
N ILE A 45 -11.25 1.62 14.29
CA ILE A 45 -10.79 0.59 15.22
C ILE A 45 -11.31 0.86 16.63
N ILE A 46 -11.25 2.11 17.11
CA ILE A 46 -11.79 2.50 18.41
C ILE A 46 -13.30 2.22 18.47
N ALA A 47 -14.06 2.56 17.42
CA ALA A 47 -15.48 2.25 17.35
C ALA A 47 -15.74 0.74 17.41
N LEU A 48 -14.96 -0.07 16.68
CA LEU A 48 -15.05 -1.53 16.71
C LEU A 48 -14.75 -2.09 18.11
N ILE A 49 -13.69 -1.60 18.77
CA ILE A 49 -13.32 -2.02 20.13
C ILE A 49 -14.44 -1.70 21.12
N VAL A 50 -15.02 -0.51 21.05
CA VAL A 50 -16.13 -0.11 21.94
C VAL A 50 -17.35 -1.02 21.76
N VAL A 51 -17.69 -1.40 20.53
CA VAL A 51 -18.79 -2.34 20.27
C VAL A 51 -18.52 -3.72 20.85
N VAL A 52 -17.32 -4.26 20.67
CA VAL A 52 -16.94 -5.57 21.23
C VAL A 52 -16.95 -5.53 22.76
N LEU A 53 -16.38 -4.50 23.38
CA LEU A 53 -16.40 -4.34 24.83
C LEU A 53 -17.82 -4.18 25.38
N ALA A 54 -18.69 -3.46 24.67
CA ALA A 54 -20.09 -3.34 25.04
C ALA A 54 -20.83 -4.69 25.00
N LEU A 55 -20.55 -5.55 24.00
CA LEU A 55 -21.13 -6.89 23.93
C LEU A 55 -20.62 -7.81 25.06
N VAL A 56 -19.33 -7.77 25.36
CA VAL A 56 -18.74 -8.55 26.47
C VAL A 56 -19.31 -8.10 27.81
N ALA A 57 -19.35 -6.78 28.04
CA ALA A 57 -19.95 -6.23 29.25
C ALA A 57 -21.44 -6.57 29.34
N TYR A 58 -22.18 -6.46 28.23
CA TYR A 58 -23.58 -6.88 28.17
C TYR A 58 -23.74 -8.36 28.48
N TYR A 59 -22.88 -9.25 27.96
CA TYR A 59 -23.00 -10.67 28.24
C TYR A 59 -22.73 -11.00 29.71
N ILE A 60 -21.73 -10.36 30.33
CA ILE A 60 -21.42 -10.52 31.76
C ILE A 60 -22.56 -9.97 32.64
N PHE A 61 -23.13 -8.82 32.27
CA PHE A 61 -24.10 -8.11 33.10
C PHE A 61 -25.56 -8.53 32.85
N ALA A 62 -25.90 -8.92 31.62
CA ALA A 62 -27.25 -9.28 31.18
C ALA A 62 -27.46 -10.79 31.03
N GLY A 63 -26.40 -11.62 31.00
CA GLY A 63 -26.53 -13.08 31.03
C GLY A 63 -27.20 -13.63 32.29
N GLY A 64 -27.30 -12.82 33.36
CA GLY A 64 -28.04 -13.15 34.59
C GLY A 64 -29.48 -12.63 34.66
N GLN A 65 -29.90 -11.77 33.73
CA GLN A 65 -31.27 -11.25 33.70
C GLN A 65 -32.03 -11.95 32.57
N GLN A 66 -32.41 -13.21 32.82
CA GLN A 66 -33.68 -13.68 32.26
C GLN A 66 -34.71 -12.60 32.60
N PRO A 67 -35.36 -11.93 31.63
CA PRO A 67 -36.51 -11.12 31.95
C PRO A 67 -37.51 -12.12 32.53
N ALA A 68 -37.63 -12.15 33.85
CA ALA A 68 -38.71 -12.84 34.50
C ALA A 68 -39.96 -12.18 33.95
N THR A 69 -40.58 -12.83 32.96
CA THR A 69 -41.94 -12.55 32.54
C THR A 69 -42.75 -12.41 33.81
N GLU A 70 -43.24 -11.19 34.05
CA GLU A 70 -43.93 -10.79 35.26
C GLU A 70 -44.98 -11.86 35.62
N ALA A 71 -44.69 -12.64 36.66
CA ALA A 71 -45.54 -13.76 37.04
C ALA A 71 -46.79 -13.23 37.77
N PRO A 72 -47.99 -13.73 37.45
CA PRO A 72 -49.21 -13.42 38.21
C PRO A 72 -49.05 -13.85 39.69
N PRO A 73 -49.87 -13.32 40.63
CA PRO A 73 -49.69 -13.54 42.07
C PRO A 73 -49.55 -15.04 42.40
N PRO A 74 -48.70 -15.40 43.39
CA PRO A 74 -48.25 -16.78 43.56
C PRO A 74 -49.43 -17.71 43.86
N PRO A 75 -49.69 -18.75 43.05
CA PRO A 75 -50.56 -19.83 43.46
C PRO A 75 -49.92 -20.58 44.64
N ALA A 76 -50.75 -21.03 45.58
CA ALA A 76 -50.34 -21.74 46.78
C ALA A 76 -49.35 -22.88 46.47
N ALA A 77 -48.31 -22.99 47.32
CA ALA A 77 -47.21 -23.94 47.20
C ALA A 77 -47.71 -25.35 46.85
N THR A 78 -47.53 -25.72 45.60
CA THR A 78 -47.60 -27.09 45.13
C THR A 78 -46.14 -27.53 44.99
N GLU A 79 -45.76 -28.61 45.68
CA GLU A 79 -44.40 -29.13 45.66
C GLU A 79 -43.93 -29.34 44.21
N GLU A 80 -42.83 -28.68 43.88
CA GLU A 80 -42.20 -28.75 42.57
C GLU A 80 -41.61 -30.15 42.39
N PRO A 81 -41.90 -30.85 41.28
CA PRO A 81 -41.36 -32.18 41.04
C PRO A 81 -39.83 -32.10 40.91
N ALA A 82 -39.13 -33.07 41.54
CA ALA A 82 -37.68 -33.13 41.58
C ALA A 82 -37.05 -33.02 40.17
N PRO A 83 -35.93 -32.29 40.02
CA PRO A 83 -35.31 -32.04 38.72
C PRO A 83 -34.92 -33.37 38.05
N ALA A 84 -35.25 -33.49 36.76
CA ALA A 84 -34.92 -34.66 35.96
C ALA A 84 -33.39 -34.83 35.82
N PRO A 85 -32.88 -36.07 35.69
CA PRO A 85 -31.45 -36.32 35.52
C PRO A 85 -30.91 -35.60 34.28
N ALA A 86 -29.81 -34.85 34.45
CA ALA A 86 -29.16 -34.17 33.35
C ALA A 86 -28.61 -35.19 32.34
N GLU A 87 -28.90 -34.97 31.05
CA GLU A 87 -28.34 -35.78 29.97
C GLU A 87 -26.82 -35.61 29.89
N PRO A 88 -26.07 -36.69 29.59
CA PRO A 88 -24.62 -36.60 29.42
C PRO A 88 -24.28 -35.71 28.22
N ALA A 89 -23.38 -34.75 28.45
CA ALA A 89 -22.90 -33.85 27.40
C ALA A 89 -22.21 -34.63 26.27
N PRO A 90 -22.32 -34.18 25.00
CA PRO A 90 -21.63 -34.80 23.88
C PRO A 90 -20.11 -34.81 24.10
N ALA A 91 -19.47 -35.96 23.86
CA ALA A 91 -18.02 -36.07 23.90
C ALA A 91 -17.41 -35.26 22.75
N GLU A 92 -16.47 -34.36 23.06
CA GLU A 92 -15.71 -33.65 22.05
C GLU A 92 -14.84 -34.63 21.24
N PRO A 93 -14.81 -34.51 19.90
CA PRO A 93 -13.93 -35.33 19.09
C PRO A 93 -12.47 -34.99 19.38
N ALA A 94 -11.64 -36.03 19.55
CA ALA A 94 -10.22 -35.88 19.77
C ALA A 94 -9.53 -35.20 18.56
N PRO A 95 -8.47 -34.41 18.79
CA PRO A 95 -7.70 -33.78 17.71
C PRO A 95 -7.16 -34.83 16.73
N ALA A 96 -7.33 -34.59 15.43
CA ALA A 96 -6.76 -35.43 14.38
C ALA A 96 -5.22 -35.33 14.40
N GLU A 97 -4.54 -36.48 14.24
CA GLU A 97 -3.08 -36.50 14.14
C GLU A 97 -2.60 -35.75 12.88
N PRO A 98 -1.47 -35.02 12.97
CA PRO A 98 -0.90 -34.32 11.83
C PRO A 98 -0.51 -35.31 10.71
N ALA A 99 -0.84 -34.95 9.47
CA ALA A 99 -0.43 -35.72 8.31
C ALA A 99 1.12 -35.76 8.17
N PRO A 100 1.69 -36.86 7.64
CA PRO A 100 3.13 -36.95 7.42
C PRO A 100 3.62 -35.85 6.46
N ALA A 101 4.81 -35.34 6.73
CA ALA A 101 5.42 -34.28 5.94
C ALA A 101 5.68 -34.74 4.49
N PRO A 102 5.58 -33.83 3.50
CA PRO A 102 5.91 -34.12 2.11
C PRO A 102 7.35 -34.63 1.95
N ALA A 103 7.56 -35.61 1.07
CA ALA A 103 8.89 -36.08 0.71
C ALA A 103 9.71 -34.98 0.02
N GLU A 104 11.01 -34.93 0.29
CA GLU A 104 11.90 -33.95 -0.35
C GLU A 104 11.97 -34.16 -1.87
N PRO A 105 12.02 -33.06 -2.66
CA PRO A 105 12.23 -33.14 -4.10
C PRO A 105 13.57 -33.79 -4.45
N ALA A 106 13.58 -34.58 -5.52
CA ALA A 106 14.80 -35.15 -6.07
C ALA A 106 15.77 -34.04 -6.55
N PRO A 107 17.10 -34.25 -6.45
CA PRO A 107 18.10 -33.27 -6.88
C PRO A 107 17.96 -32.97 -8.38
N ALA A 108 18.12 -31.69 -8.73
CA ALA A 108 18.07 -31.23 -10.11
C ALA A 108 19.24 -31.79 -10.95
N PRO A 109 19.02 -32.07 -12.25
CA PRO A 109 20.09 -32.51 -13.13
C PRO A 109 21.18 -31.44 -13.27
N ALA A 110 22.44 -31.89 -13.35
CA ALA A 110 23.59 -31.01 -13.49
C ALA A 110 23.57 -30.25 -14.83
N PRO A 111 24.12 -29.02 -14.89
CA PRO A 111 24.22 -28.25 -16.12
C PRO A 111 25.06 -28.98 -17.19
N ALA A 112 24.57 -28.98 -18.42
CA ALA A 112 25.33 -29.46 -19.57
C ALA A 112 26.47 -28.48 -19.90
N GLU A 113 27.67 -29.01 -20.11
CA GLU A 113 28.85 -28.23 -20.49
C GLU A 113 28.67 -27.63 -21.90
N PRO A 114 28.97 -26.33 -22.11
CA PRO A 114 28.83 -25.72 -23.42
C PRO A 114 29.84 -26.29 -24.41
N ALA A 115 29.39 -26.56 -25.63
CA ALA A 115 30.25 -26.99 -26.72
C ALA A 115 31.29 -25.90 -27.07
N PRO A 116 32.53 -26.27 -27.44
CA PRO A 116 33.55 -25.32 -27.84
C PRO A 116 33.10 -24.50 -29.05
N THR A 117 33.19 -23.17 -28.93
CA THR A 117 32.91 -22.23 -30.01
C THR A 117 33.96 -22.36 -31.11
N GLU A 118 33.47 -22.56 -32.34
CA GLU A 118 34.25 -22.66 -33.56
C GLU A 118 35.09 -21.38 -33.78
N SER A 119 36.31 -21.59 -34.28
CA SER A 119 37.41 -20.64 -34.34
C SER A 119 37.10 -19.33 -35.07
N ALA A 120 37.69 -18.24 -34.57
CA ALA A 120 37.71 -16.93 -35.22
C ALA A 120 38.33 -16.99 -36.63
N PRO A 121 37.84 -16.20 -37.60
CA PRO A 121 38.38 -16.19 -38.96
C PRO A 121 39.83 -15.68 -39.00
N ALA A 122 40.65 -16.32 -39.84
CA ALA A 122 42.06 -15.98 -40.01
C ALA A 122 42.25 -14.53 -40.57
N PRO A 123 43.32 -13.81 -40.17
CA PRO A 123 43.59 -12.47 -40.68
C PRO A 123 43.80 -12.45 -42.20
N ALA A 124 43.18 -11.49 -42.88
CA ALA A 124 43.38 -11.27 -44.31
C ALA A 124 44.76 -10.64 -44.56
N GLU A 125 45.52 -11.23 -45.48
CA GLU A 125 46.84 -10.73 -45.90
C GLU A 125 46.70 -9.45 -46.74
N PRO A 126 47.50 -8.40 -46.50
CA PRO A 126 47.42 -7.17 -47.30
C PRO A 126 48.00 -7.38 -48.71
N ALA A 127 47.30 -6.85 -49.72
CA ALA A 127 47.72 -6.92 -51.11
C ALA A 127 48.99 -6.07 -51.38
N PRO A 128 49.88 -6.50 -52.30
CA PRO A 128 51.08 -5.73 -52.65
C PRO A 128 50.75 -4.38 -53.27
N ALA A 129 51.39 -3.32 -52.80
CA ALA A 129 51.33 -2.00 -53.41
C ALA A 129 52.15 -1.97 -54.72
N GLU A 130 51.51 -1.55 -55.81
CA GLU A 130 52.16 -1.37 -57.11
C GLU A 130 53.10 -0.15 -57.07
N PRO A 131 54.36 -0.27 -57.53
CA PRO A 131 55.29 0.86 -57.54
C PRO A 131 54.87 1.91 -58.57
N ALA A 132 54.85 3.18 -58.14
CA ALA A 132 54.52 4.32 -59.00
C ALA A 132 55.57 4.50 -60.13
N PRO A 133 55.16 4.92 -61.34
CA PRO A 133 56.10 5.22 -62.42
C PRO A 133 57.07 6.35 -62.05
N ALA A 134 58.36 6.14 -62.29
CA ALA A 134 59.36 7.18 -62.15
C ALA A 134 59.18 8.26 -63.23
N GLU A 135 58.99 9.51 -62.81
CA GLU A 135 58.94 10.67 -63.68
C GLU A 135 60.33 10.90 -64.31
N PRO A 136 60.46 11.05 -65.64
CA PRO A 136 61.75 11.30 -66.26
C PRO A 136 62.24 12.72 -65.92
N ALA A 137 63.50 12.81 -65.53
CA ALA A 137 64.19 14.07 -65.22
C ALA A 137 64.23 15.01 -66.45
N PRO A 138 64.09 16.34 -66.27
CA PRO A 138 64.15 17.27 -67.38
C PRO A 138 65.57 17.34 -67.96
N GLU A 139 65.72 16.99 -69.23
CA GLU A 139 66.93 17.27 -70.00
C GLU A 139 67.00 18.79 -70.28
N GLN A 140 67.87 19.51 -69.57
CA GLN A 140 68.48 20.75 -70.07
C GLN A 140 69.75 20.37 -70.83
N PRO A 141 69.99 20.84 -72.07
CA PRO A 141 70.70 22.12 -72.32
C PRO A 141 70.34 22.74 -73.71
N ALA A 142 70.86 23.83 -74.27
CA ALA A 142 71.60 25.03 -73.86
C ALA A 142 71.55 25.99 -75.08
N ASN A 143 71.47 27.30 -74.80
CA ASN A 143 71.77 28.47 -75.65
C ASN A 143 71.14 28.57 -77.06
#